data_AF-A0A8H7AA39-F1
#
_entry.id   AF-A0A8H7AA39-F1
#
_cell.length_a   1.000
_cell.length_b   1.000
_cell.length_c   1.000
_cell.angle_alpha   90.00
_cell.angle_beta   90.00
_cell.angle_gamma   90.00
#
_symmetry.space_group_name_H-M   'P 1'
#
loop_
_entity.id
_entity.type
_entity.pdbx_description
1 polymer ?
#
loop_
_entity_poly.entity_id
_entity_poly.type
_entity_poly.pdbx_seq_one_letter_code
_entity_poly.pdbx_strand_id
1 'polypeptide(L)'
;MANPRASTAVAANTIAAEFEDCMETYHSLCSAMEANTAAWSGTTSAVCEYRKTLHHWGYRTGAATRALDYALHKNSDLRDEVLELLEGFKATLQSSRSFSAFIH
;
A
#
# COMPACT_ATOMS: atom_id res chain seq x y z
N MET A 1 -37.80 7.18 13.13
CA MET A 1 -36.50 7.88 13.23
C MET A 1 -35.55 6.97 14.00
N ALA A 2 -34.74 6.17 13.30
CA ALA A 2 -33.75 5.31 13.91
C ALA A 2 -32.38 5.95 13.65
N ASN A 3 -31.65 6.24 14.72
CA ASN A 3 -30.28 6.73 14.66
C ASN A 3 -29.35 5.49 14.67
N PRO A 4 -28.70 5.12 13.56
CA PRO A 4 -27.73 4.04 13.59
C PRO A 4 -26.48 4.61 14.24
N ARG A 5 -26.30 4.27 15.52
CA ARG A 5 -25.04 4.46 16.24
C ARG A 5 -23.92 3.94 15.35
N ALA A 6 -22.99 4.84 15.05
CA ALA A 6 -21.62 4.61 14.63
C ALA A 6 -21.19 3.14 14.76
N SER A 7 -21.28 2.42 13.65
CA SER A 7 -20.69 1.10 13.46
C SER A 7 -19.82 1.15 12.21
N THR A 8 -18.93 2.12 12.20
CA THR A 8 -17.71 2.05 11.40
C THR A 8 -16.61 1.96 12.43
N ALA A 9 -16.22 0.73 12.75
CA ALA A 9 -14.90 0.48 13.29
C ALA A 9 -13.93 1.03 12.24
N VAL A 10 -13.56 2.30 12.38
CA VAL A 10 -12.34 2.83 11.78
C VAL A 10 -11.26 2.02 12.48
N ALA A 11 -10.86 0.91 11.87
CA ALA A 11 -9.64 0.22 12.25
C ALA A 11 -8.61 1.33 12.38
N ALA A 12 -7.96 1.44 13.54
CA ALA A 12 -6.93 2.45 13.72
C ALA A 12 -5.97 2.29 12.54
N ASN A 13 -5.95 3.25 11.61
CA ASN A 13 -5.07 3.27 10.45
C ASN A 13 -3.65 3.40 10.99
N THR A 14 -3.08 2.27 11.41
CA THR A 14 -1.69 2.18 11.79
C THR A 14 -0.88 2.16 10.52
N ILE A 15 0.26 2.83 10.54
CA ILE A 15 1.21 2.84 9.43
C ILE A 15 1.61 1.41 9.09
N ALA A 16 1.75 0.53 10.09
CA ALA A 16 2.03 -0.88 9.86
C ALA A 16 0.95 -1.60 9.04
N ALA A 17 -0.34 -1.33 9.31
CA ALA A 17 -1.44 -1.95 8.57
C ALA A 17 -1.52 -1.41 7.13
N GLU A 18 -1.41 -0.10 6.93
CA GLU A 18 -1.41 0.47 5.57
C GLU A 18 -0.18 0.04 4.75
N PHE A 19 0.97 -0.15 5.41
CA PHE A 19 2.15 -0.71 4.78
C PHE A 19 1.94 -2.17 4.34
N GLU A 20 1.32 -2.99 5.19
CA GLU A 20 0.96 -4.38 4.87
C GLU A 20 -0.01 -4.45 3.69
N ASP A 21 -1.06 -3.63 3.68
CA ASP A 21 -2.00 -3.47 2.57
C ASP A 21 -1.30 -3.13 1.24
N CYS A 22 -0.32 -2.22 1.28
CA CYS A 22 0.48 -1.86 0.11
C CYS A 22 1.28 -3.07 -0.41
N MET A 23 1.87 -3.84 0.49
CA MET A 23 2.64 -5.05 0.15
C MET A 23 1.75 -6.15 -0.46
N GLU A 24 0.55 -6.36 0.09
CA GLU A 24 -0.42 -7.31 -0.46
C GLU A 24 -0.90 -6.89 -1.86
N THR A 25 -1.26 -5.62 -2.02
CA THR A 25 -1.68 -5.06 -3.31
C THR A 25 -0.56 -5.22 -4.36
N TYR A 26 0.68 -4.97 -3.94
CA TYR A 26 1.85 -5.17 -4.78
C TYR A 26 2.02 -6.64 -5.20
N HIS A 27 1.94 -7.59 -4.26
CA HIS A 27 2.04 -9.03 -4.57
C HIS A 27 0.93 -9.48 -5.52
N SER A 28 -0.28 -8.95 -5.35
CA SER A 28 -1.40 -9.20 -6.27
C SER A 28 -1.10 -8.69 -7.68
N LEU A 29 -0.52 -7.49 -7.82
CA LEU A 29 -0.08 -6.95 -9.10
C LEU A 29 1.00 -7.83 -9.74
N CYS A 30 2.04 -8.24 -8.98
CA CYS A 30 3.07 -9.15 -9.49
C CYS A 30 2.49 -10.46 -10.01
N SER A 31 1.57 -11.07 -9.25
CA SER A 31 0.92 -12.31 -9.66
C SER A 31 0.14 -12.13 -10.99
N ALA A 32 -0.55 -11.00 -11.16
CA ALA A 32 -1.24 -10.68 -12.40
C ALA A 32 -0.27 -10.45 -13.58
N MET A 33 0.87 -9.82 -13.32
CA MET A 33 1.91 -9.60 -14.33
C MET A 33 2.58 -10.91 -14.77
N GLU A 34 2.87 -11.81 -13.83
CA GLU A 34 3.43 -13.13 -14.11
C GLU A 34 2.48 -13.96 -14.96
N ALA A 35 1.18 -13.93 -14.65
CA ALA A 35 0.13 -14.61 -15.41
C ALA A 35 -0.04 -14.07 -16.84
N ASN A 36 0.37 -12.82 -17.12
CA ASN A 36 0.24 -12.20 -18.44
C ASN A 36 1.55 -11.58 -18.94
N THR A 37 2.65 -12.33 -18.86
CA THR A 37 4.02 -11.83 -19.09
C THR A 37 4.20 -11.12 -20.44
N ALA A 38 3.46 -11.51 -21.49
CA ALA A 38 3.51 -10.91 -22.82
C ALA A 38 2.95 -9.48 -22.86
N ALA A 39 1.89 -9.18 -22.10
CA ALA A 39 1.33 -7.83 -22.02
C ALA A 39 2.20 -6.87 -21.19
N TRP A 40 3.11 -7.41 -20.36
CA TRP A 40 3.90 -6.68 -19.38
C TRP A 40 5.39 -6.56 -19.75
N SER A 41 5.79 -7.01 -20.94
CA SER A 41 7.18 -6.93 -21.39
C SER A 41 7.62 -5.46 -21.49
N GLY A 42 8.43 -5.01 -20.53
CA GLY A 42 8.94 -3.62 -20.44
C GLY A 42 8.59 -2.91 -19.13
N THR A 43 7.50 -3.30 -18.46
CA THR A 43 7.03 -2.67 -17.21
C THR A 43 7.48 -3.42 -15.95
N THR A 44 7.97 -4.65 -16.13
CA THR A 44 8.42 -5.55 -15.05
C THR A 44 9.59 -4.97 -14.23
N SER A 45 10.47 -4.18 -14.84
CA SER A 45 11.62 -3.59 -14.12
C SER A 45 11.17 -2.50 -13.15
N ALA A 46 10.29 -1.59 -13.57
CA ALA A 46 9.78 -0.50 -12.73
C ALA A 46 9.02 -1.06 -11.52
N VAL A 47 8.16 -2.06 -11.74
CA VAL A 47 7.42 -2.72 -10.66
C VAL A 47 8.37 -3.44 -9.69
N CYS A 48 9.43 -4.10 -10.17
CA CYS A 48 10.44 -4.70 -9.29
C CYS A 48 11.20 -3.67 -8.43
N GLU A 49 11.54 -2.50 -9.00
CA GLU A 49 12.22 -1.43 -8.27
C GLU A 49 11.32 -0.79 -7.20
N TYR A 50 10.01 -0.68 -7.43
CA TYR A 50 9.06 -0.25 -6.40
C TYR A 50 9.04 -1.20 -5.21
N ARG A 51 9.11 -2.52 -5.43
CA ARG A 51 9.21 -3.51 -4.33
C ARG A 51 10.41 -3.28 -3.46
N LYS A 52 11.58 -3.15 -4.09
CA LYS A 52 12.85 -2.98 -3.37
C LYS A 52 12.80 -1.72 -2.53
N THR A 53 12.28 -0.63 -3.11
CA THR A 53 12.17 0.66 -2.44
C THR A 53 11.21 0.60 -1.27
N LEU A 54 9.99 0.08 -1.47
CA LEU A 54 8.97 -0.02 -0.43
C LEU A 54 9.41 -0.96 0.70
N HIS A 55 9.94 -2.12 0.37
CA HIS A 55 10.46 -3.07 1.36
C HIS A 55 11.63 -2.46 2.14
N HIS A 56 12.59 -1.83 1.47
CA HIS A 56 13.72 -1.19 2.14
C HIS A 56 13.27 -0.03 3.05
N TRP A 57 12.31 0.77 2.59
CA TRP A 57 11.71 1.83 3.39
C TRP A 57 11.06 1.26 4.64
N GLY A 58 10.17 0.27 4.50
CA GLY A 58 9.45 -0.29 5.65
C GLY A 58 10.33 -0.90 6.72
N TYR A 59 11.44 -1.54 6.33
CA TYR A 59 12.43 -2.05 7.28
C TYR A 59 13.24 -0.93 7.95
N ARG A 60 13.63 0.11 7.20
CA ARG A 60 14.45 1.21 7.75
C ARG A 60 13.68 2.16 8.64
N THR A 61 12.44 2.46 8.30
CA THR A 61 11.57 3.33 9.10
C THR A 61 10.90 2.57 10.23
N GLY A 62 10.89 1.24 10.15
CA GLY A 62 10.17 0.40 11.07
C GLY A 62 8.67 0.37 10.78
N ALA A 63 8.20 0.78 9.59
CA ALA A 63 6.80 0.64 9.15
C ALA A 63 6.40 -0.82 8.89
N ALA A 64 7.35 -1.69 8.55
CA ALA A 64 7.12 -3.15 8.52
C ALA A 64 6.88 -3.74 9.92
N THR A 65 7.04 -2.92 10.96
CA THR A 65 6.77 -3.25 12.35
C THR A 65 5.89 -2.15 12.93
N ARG A 66 5.39 -2.28 14.16
CA ARG A 66 4.71 -1.15 14.82
C ARG A 66 5.66 -0.07 15.34
N ALA A 67 6.96 -0.16 15.07
CA ALA A 67 7.96 0.77 15.58
C ALA A 67 7.73 2.20 15.08
N LEU A 68 7.34 2.38 13.81
CA LEU A 68 7.06 3.71 13.28
C LEU A 68 5.77 4.31 13.88
N ASP A 69 4.74 3.48 14.09
CA ASP A 69 3.53 3.89 14.81
C ASP A 69 3.85 4.40 16.22
N TYR A 70 4.71 3.68 16.95
CA TYR A 70 5.15 4.12 18.27
C TYR A 70 6.04 5.36 18.21
N ALA A 71 6.89 5.51 17.20
CA ALA A 71 7.72 6.71 17.03
C ALA A 71 6.86 7.96 16.76
N LEU A 72 5.78 7.81 15.99
CA LEU A 72 4.91 8.90 15.57
C LEU A 72 3.65 9.08 16.42
N HIS A 73 3.46 8.30 17.49
CA HIS A 73 2.26 8.38 18.34
C HIS A 73 1.97 9.78 18.92
N LYS A 74 3.00 10.62 19.05
CA LYS A 74 2.92 12.01 19.54
C LYS A 74 2.98 13.08 18.43
N ASN A 75 3.24 12.68 17.19
CA ASN A 75 3.34 13.57 16.05
C ASN A 75 2.28 13.16 15.02
N SER A 76 1.04 13.58 15.28
CA SER A 76 -0.12 13.26 14.44
C SER A 76 0.03 13.72 13.01
N ASP A 77 0.61 14.92 12.80
CA ASP A 77 0.70 15.52 11.47
C ASP A 77 1.61 14.67 10.56
N LEU A 78 2.81 14.30 11.07
CA LEU A 78 3.72 13.44 10.33
C LEU A 78 3.17 12.01 10.16
N ARG A 79 2.42 11.50 11.15
CA ARG A 79 1.75 10.20 11.01
C ARG A 79 0.72 10.23 9.88
N ASP A 80 -0.09 11.28 9.82
CA ASP A 80 -1.17 11.42 8.85
C ASP A 80 -0.61 11.63 7.43
N GLU A 81 0.49 12.40 7.27
CA GLU A 81 1.24 12.51 6.01
C GLU A 81 1.78 11.14 5.53
N VAL A 82 2.31 10.32 6.45
CA VAL A 82 2.80 8.97 6.09
C VAL A 82 1.66 8.06 5.65
N LEU A 83 0.50 8.14 6.31
CA LEU A 83 -0.68 7.37 5.92
C LEU A 83 -1.19 7.80 4.54
N GLU A 84 -1.28 9.11 4.27
CA GLU A 84 -1.71 9.64 2.98
C GLU A 84 -0.77 9.19 1.84
N LEU A 85 0.55 9.17 2.10
CA LEU A 85 1.53 8.67 1.13
C LEU A 85 1.35 7.17 0.84
N LEU A 86 1.08 6.35 1.85
CA LEU A 86 0.82 4.92 1.69
C LEU A 86 -0.48 4.68 0.91
N GLU A 87 -1.54 5.41 1.24
CA GLU A 87 -2.81 5.33 0.51
C GLU A 87 -2.67 5.75 -0.96
N GLY A 88 -1.94 6.84 -1.25
CA GLY A 88 -1.66 7.28 -2.62
C GLY A 88 -0.82 6.27 -3.40
N PHE A 89 0.14 5.63 -2.73
CA PHE A 89 0.93 4.55 -3.34
C PHE A 89 0.06 3.32 -3.64
N LYS A 90 -0.81 2.90 -2.70
CA LYS A 90 -1.79 1.82 -2.89
C LYS A 90 -2.70 2.10 -4.09
N ALA A 91 -3.24 3.31 -4.19
CA ALA A 91 -4.08 3.72 -5.31
C ALA A 91 -3.32 3.66 -6.66
N THR A 92 -2.04 4.00 -6.68
CA THR A 92 -1.18 3.88 -7.87
C THR A 92 -0.98 2.43 -8.30
N LEU A 93 -0.73 1.52 -7.35
CA LEU A 93 -0.64 0.09 -7.62
C LEU A 93 -1.96 -0.49 -8.15
N GLN A 94 -3.09 -0.12 -7.55
CA GLN A 94 -4.42 -0.56 -7.99
C GLN A 94 -4.78 -0.02 -9.38
N SER A 95 -4.40 1.21 -9.69
CA SER A 95 -4.60 1.80 -11.02
C SER A 95 -3.79 1.05 -12.08
N SER A 96 -2.53 0.71 -11.76
CA SER A 96 -1.66 -0.10 -12.63
C SER A 96 -2.25 -1.49 -12.88
N ARG A 97 -2.84 -2.10 -11.85
CA ARG A 97 -3.57 -3.37 -11.96
C ARG A 97 -4.84 -3.24 -12.81
N SER A 98 -5.60 -2.17 -12.65
CA SER A 98 -6.84 -1.94 -13.39
C SER A 98 -6.57 -1.69 -14.87
N PHE A 99 -5.49 -0.97 -15.18
CA PHE A 99 -4.99 -0.85 -16.55
C PHE A 99 -4.63 -2.23 -17.14
N SER A 100 -4.06 -3.15 -16.35
CA SER A 100 -3.86 -4.55 -16.77
C SER A 100 -5.13 -5.25 -17.19
N ALA A 101 -6.20 -5.08 -16.41
CA ALA A 101 -7.45 -5.77 -16.62
C ALA A 101 -8.18 -5.25 -17.87
N PHE A 102 -7.89 -4.02 -18.29
CA PHE A 102 -8.54 -3.36 -19.41
C PHE A 102 -7.88 -3.64 -20.77
N ILE A 103 -6.61 -4.06 -20.80
CA ILE A 103 -5.91 -4.46 -22.05
C ILE A 103 -6.28 -5.90 -22.48
N HIS A 104 -7.18 -6.55 -21.74
CA HIS A 104 -7.61 -7.93 -21.96
C HIS A 104 -8.95 -8.05 -22.71
#